data_AF-A0A8H3EH09-F1
#
_entry.id   AF-A0A8H3EH09-F1
#
_cell.length_a   1.000
_cell.length_b   1.000
_cell.length_c   1.000
_cell.angle_alpha   90.00
_cell.angle_beta   90.00
_cell.angle_gamma   90.00
#
_symmetry.space_group_name_H-M   'P 1'
#
loop_
_entity.id
_entity.type
_entity.pdbx_description
1 polymer ?
#
loop_
_entity_poly.entity_id
_entity_poly.type
_entity_poly.pdbx_seq_one_letter_code
_entity_poly.pdbx_strand_id
1 'polypeptide(L)'
;MFRIPRSLKGALKISEVVEVPEAQLVDGLAIVNQPCGCLMSGDAETGTLYLIHIEKHTADTILEDELLNGKAQDDAAGLAHIGINDLIFLNGNLYFTNTAKDLHGYVPVGHATGKSSAEPSILELPRELCL
;
A
#
# COMPACT_ATOMS: atom_id res chain seq x y z
N MET A 1 -5.26 -22.02 3.38
CA MET A 1 -4.72 -22.94 2.35
C MET A 1 -5.59 -22.83 1.10
N PHE A 2 -5.22 -21.96 0.16
CA PHE A 2 -5.94 -21.82 -1.11
C PHE A 2 -5.62 -23.02 -2.02
N ARG A 3 -6.65 -23.78 -2.42
CA ARG A 3 -6.53 -24.83 -3.43
C ARG A 3 -7.03 -24.29 -4.76
N ILE A 4 -6.10 -24.06 -5.69
CA ILE A 4 -6.42 -23.71 -7.08
C ILE A 4 -6.90 -25.00 -7.79
N PRO A 5 -8.10 -25.05 -8.38
CA PRO A 5 -8.56 -26.21 -9.14
C PRO A 5 -7.70 -26.40 -10.39
N ARG A 6 -7.13 -27.59 -10.59
CA ARG A 6 -6.48 -27.97 -11.85
C ARG A 6 -7.53 -28.27 -12.91
N SER A 7 -7.74 -27.37 -13.87
CA SER A 7 -7.89 -27.70 -15.30
C SER A 7 -8.33 -26.48 -16.11
N LEU A 8 -7.37 -25.76 -16.69
CA LEU A 8 -7.53 -25.08 -17.98
C LEU A 8 -6.28 -25.43 -18.81
N LYS A 9 -6.48 -25.98 -20.01
CA LYS A 9 -5.39 -26.26 -20.95
C LYS A 9 -4.74 -24.94 -21.35
N GLY A 10 -3.49 -24.77 -20.91
CA GLY A 10 -2.76 -23.50 -20.84
C GLY A 10 -2.37 -23.30 -19.38
N ALA A 11 -1.24 -23.86 -18.96
CA ALA A 11 -0.81 -23.79 -17.57
C ALA A 11 -0.74 -22.31 -17.15
N LEU A 12 -1.55 -21.93 -16.16
CA LEU A 12 -1.42 -20.62 -15.50
C LEU A 12 0.04 -20.47 -15.08
N LYS A 13 0.76 -19.56 -15.73
CA LYS A 13 2.13 -19.24 -15.38
C LYS A 13 2.06 -18.28 -14.20
N ILE A 14 2.19 -18.84 -13.00
CA ILE A 14 2.31 -18.09 -11.76
C ILE A 14 3.79 -18.07 -11.41
N SER A 15 4.33 -16.90 -11.14
CA SER A 15 5.68 -16.72 -10.63
C SER A 15 5.62 -15.76 -9.45
N GLU A 16 6.33 -16.10 -8.38
CA GLU A 16 6.58 -15.20 -7.26
C GLU A 16 7.52 -14.09 -7.71
N VAL A 17 7.24 -12.86 -7.25
CA VAL A 17 8.13 -11.71 -7.45
C VAL A 17 9.09 -11.62 -6.27
N VAL A 18 8.57 -11.51 -5.05
CA VAL A 18 9.35 -11.36 -3.83
C VAL A 18 8.51 -11.82 -2.63
N GLU A 19 9.17 -12.38 -1.62
CA GLU A 19 8.59 -12.65 -0.30
C GLU A 19 8.98 -11.51 0.66
N VAL A 20 8.03 -11.05 1.48
CA VAL A 20 8.23 -10.00 2.50
C VAL A 20 7.79 -10.57 3.84
N PRO A 21 8.63 -11.36 4.52
CA PRO A 21 8.22 -12.16 5.68
C PRO A 21 7.82 -11.34 6.91
N GLU A 22 8.26 -10.08 6.98
CA GLU A 22 7.91 -9.13 8.04
C GLU A 22 6.55 -8.45 7.85
N ALA A 23 5.97 -8.48 6.64
CA ALA A 23 4.68 -7.87 6.37
C ALA A 23 3.55 -8.66 7.04
N GLN A 24 2.62 -7.96 7.68
CA GLN A 24 1.55 -8.60 8.46
C GLN A 24 0.21 -8.58 7.73
N LEU A 25 -0.17 -7.45 7.15
CA LEU A 25 -1.42 -7.29 6.44
C LEU A 25 -1.25 -6.39 5.21
N VAL A 26 -0.78 -6.98 4.10
CA VAL A 26 -0.56 -6.26 2.85
C VAL A 26 -1.89 -5.84 2.23
N ASP A 27 -2.06 -4.55 1.99
CA ASP A 27 -3.21 -3.96 1.31
C ASP A 27 -2.78 -2.79 0.40
N GLY A 28 -3.64 -2.49 -0.56
CA GLY A 28 -3.36 -1.49 -1.58
C GLY A 28 -2.28 -1.91 -2.58
N LEU A 29 -2.42 -1.43 -3.81
CA LEU A 29 -1.38 -1.60 -4.82
C LEU A 29 -1.41 -0.45 -5.81
N ALA A 30 -0.30 0.26 -5.96
CA ALA A 30 -0.14 1.32 -6.94
C ALA A 30 1.08 1.06 -7.84
N ILE A 31 0.95 1.37 -9.13
CA ILE A 31 2.09 1.42 -10.03
C ILE A 31 2.76 2.79 -9.85
N VAL A 32 3.98 2.83 -9.33
CA VAL A 32 4.72 4.10 -9.10
C VAL A 32 5.68 4.44 -10.23
N ASN A 33 6.21 3.45 -10.93
CA ASN A 33 7.04 3.65 -12.12
C ASN A 33 6.93 2.44 -13.04
N GLN A 34 6.08 2.54 -14.08
CA GLN A 34 5.85 1.45 -15.03
C GLN A 34 7.11 1.07 -15.83
N PRO A 35 7.89 2.01 -16.40
CA PRO A 35 9.13 1.66 -17.11
C PRO A 35 10.15 0.87 -16.30
N CYS A 36 10.17 1.04 -14.97
CA CYS A 36 11.08 0.34 -14.07
C CYS A 36 10.45 -0.85 -13.34
N GLY A 37 9.18 -1.17 -13.63
CA GLY A 37 8.45 -2.25 -12.95
C GLY A 37 8.33 -2.04 -11.44
N CYS A 38 8.17 -0.79 -10.99
CA CYS A 38 8.04 -0.45 -9.58
C CYS A 38 6.57 -0.34 -9.16
N LEU A 39 6.21 -1.07 -8.11
CA LEU A 39 4.91 -1.00 -7.45
C LEU A 39 5.09 -0.51 -6.00
N MET A 40 4.04 0.05 -5.42
CA MET A 40 3.96 0.33 -3.99
C MET A 40 2.78 -0.43 -3.39
N SER A 41 2.98 -1.02 -2.22
CA SER A 41 1.94 -1.62 -1.40
C SER A 41 2.13 -1.23 0.07
N GLY A 42 1.06 -1.21 0.85
CA GLY A 42 1.10 -0.87 2.26
C GLY A 42 0.89 -2.10 3.14
N ASP A 43 1.41 -2.07 4.35
CA ASP A 43 1.01 -2.97 5.43
C ASP A 43 0.05 -2.22 6.34
N ALA A 44 -1.23 -2.60 6.27
CA ALA A 44 -2.32 -2.01 7.00
C ALA A 44 -2.19 -2.17 8.53
N GLU A 45 -1.44 -3.17 9.00
CA GLU A 45 -1.23 -3.40 10.43
C GLU A 45 -0.11 -2.51 10.97
N THR A 46 1.03 -2.48 10.29
CA THR A 46 2.24 -1.79 10.78
C THR A 46 2.34 -0.34 10.34
N GLY A 47 1.65 0.05 9.26
CA GLY A 47 1.80 1.35 8.61
C GLY A 47 3.06 1.45 7.75
N THR A 48 3.55 0.32 7.25
CA THR A 48 4.75 0.25 6.40
C THR A 48 4.40 0.39 4.93
N LEU A 49 5.18 1.14 4.17
CA LEU A 49 5.14 1.17 2.70
C LEU A 49 6.29 0.37 2.11
N TYR A 50 5.97 -0.58 1.23
CA TYR A 50 6.93 -1.39 0.49
C TYR A 50 6.98 -0.99 -0.98
N LEU A 51 8.16 -0.61 -1.44
CA LEU A 51 8.47 -0.45 -2.86
C LEU A 51 8.89 -1.80 -3.42
N ILE A 52 8.07 -2.37 -4.27
CA ILE A 52 8.30 -3.66 -4.91
C ILE A 52 8.91 -3.41 -6.30
N HIS A 53 10.09 -3.98 -6.53
CA HIS A 53 10.75 -3.98 -7.82
C HIS A 53 10.58 -5.34 -8.50
N ILE A 54 9.70 -5.40 -9.51
CA ILE A 54 9.35 -6.66 -10.19
C ILE A 54 10.58 -7.31 -10.83
N GLU A 55 11.38 -6.55 -11.59
CA GLU A 55 12.53 -7.10 -12.32
C GLU A 55 13.69 -7.50 -11.41
N LYS A 56 13.81 -6.83 -10.26
CA LYS A 56 14.89 -7.08 -9.29
C LYS A 56 14.53 -8.16 -8.28
N HIS A 57 13.26 -8.55 -8.21
CA HIS A 57 12.75 -9.47 -7.20
C HIS A 57 13.03 -8.97 -5.77
N THR A 58 12.88 -7.66 -5.54
CA THR A 58 13.10 -7.04 -4.22
C THR A 58 11.88 -6.25 -3.76
N ALA A 59 11.76 -6.12 -2.44
CA ALA A 59 10.86 -5.18 -1.79
C ALA A 59 11.72 -4.36 -0.81
N ASP A 60 11.63 -3.04 -0.89
CA ASP A 60 12.33 -2.13 0.01
C ASP A 60 11.30 -1.44 0.92
N THR A 61 11.55 -1.43 2.23
CA THR A 61 10.81 -0.57 3.15
C THR A 61 11.16 0.88 2.86
N ILE A 62 10.14 1.68 2.51
CA ILE A 62 10.32 3.08 2.15
C ILE A 62 9.98 4.02 3.30
N LEU A 63 8.96 3.66 4.07
CA LEU A 63 8.43 4.45 5.17
C LEU A 63 7.69 3.51 6.12
N GLU A 64 7.77 3.79 7.40
CA GLU A 64 6.85 3.25 8.41
C GLU A 64 6.37 4.47 9.21
N ASP A 65 5.05 4.65 9.29
CA ASP A 65 4.46 5.81 9.94
C ASP A 65 3.16 5.45 10.64
N GLU A 66 2.97 6.00 11.84
CA GLU A 66 1.77 5.73 12.61
C GLU A 66 0.52 6.16 11.88
N LEU A 67 0.50 7.26 11.11
CA LEU A 67 -0.67 7.70 10.34
C LEU A 67 -1.16 6.64 9.34
N LEU A 68 -0.30 5.70 8.95
CA LEU A 68 -0.60 4.63 8.01
C LEU A 68 -1.04 3.33 8.68
N ASN A 69 -0.82 3.15 9.98
CA ASN A 69 -1.15 1.91 10.66
C ASN A 69 -2.64 1.80 11.03
N GLY A 70 -3.07 0.58 11.31
CA GLY A 70 -4.44 0.21 11.63
C GLY A 70 -4.82 0.35 13.10
N LYS A 71 -3.89 0.79 13.96
CA LYS A 71 -4.14 0.96 15.39
C LYS A 71 -5.10 2.14 15.60
N ALA A 72 -6.39 1.84 15.65
CA ALA A 72 -7.41 2.78 16.11
C ALA A 72 -7.35 2.90 17.65
N GLN A 73 -7.89 3.98 18.21
CA GLN A 73 -7.92 4.20 19.66
C GLN A 73 -8.85 3.23 20.42
N ASP A 74 -9.64 2.41 19.73
CA ASP A 74 -10.63 1.51 20.35
C ASP A 74 -10.53 0.09 19.80
N ASP A 75 -10.06 -0.84 20.63
CA ASP A 75 -9.82 -2.25 20.29
C ASP A 75 -11.08 -3.00 19.81
N ALA A 76 -12.28 -2.46 20.02
CA ALA A 76 -13.56 -3.08 19.65
C ALA A 76 -13.93 -3.02 18.14
N ALA A 77 -13.12 -2.37 17.31
CA ALA A 77 -13.53 -1.93 15.96
C ALA A 77 -13.59 -3.04 14.87
N GLY A 78 -13.10 -4.25 15.10
CA GLY A 78 -13.16 -5.34 14.10
C GLY A 78 -12.43 -5.01 12.79
N LEU A 79 -13.10 -5.07 11.63
CA LEU A 79 -12.53 -4.67 10.33
C LEU A 79 -12.15 -3.17 10.25
N ALA A 80 -12.57 -2.35 11.22
CA ALA A 80 -12.14 -0.95 11.31
C ALA A 80 -10.74 -0.77 11.95
N HIS A 81 -9.92 -1.83 11.98
CA HIS A 81 -8.48 -1.76 12.28
C HIS A 81 -7.60 -1.89 11.03
N ILE A 82 -8.17 -1.75 9.83
CA ILE A 82 -7.38 -1.71 8.60
C ILE A 82 -6.77 -0.32 8.48
N GLY A 83 -5.44 -0.22 8.55
CA GLY A 83 -4.72 1.03 8.33
C GLY A 83 -4.78 1.46 6.87
N ILE A 84 -3.61 1.67 6.29
CA ILE A 84 -3.46 1.99 4.87
C ILE A 84 -4.16 0.94 4.01
N ASN A 85 -4.99 1.39 3.07
CA ASN A 85 -5.84 0.52 2.26
C ASN A 85 -5.72 0.88 0.78
N ASP A 86 -6.47 1.88 0.29
CA ASP A 86 -6.34 2.29 -1.11
C ASP A 86 -4.99 2.98 -1.35
N LEU A 87 -4.41 2.76 -2.52
CA LEU A 87 -3.19 3.43 -2.98
C LEU A 87 -3.35 3.93 -4.41
N ILE A 88 -3.06 5.21 -4.63
CA ILE A 88 -3.05 5.82 -5.96
C ILE A 88 -1.78 6.67 -6.11
N PHE A 89 -0.97 6.38 -7.13
CA PHE A 89 0.16 7.24 -7.47
C PHE A 89 -0.24 8.28 -8.53
N LEU A 90 -0.06 9.56 -8.22
CA LEU A 90 -0.34 10.66 -9.14
C LEU A 90 0.59 11.84 -8.88
N ASN A 91 1.23 12.33 -9.93
CA ASN A 91 2.07 13.55 -9.92
C ASN A 91 3.14 13.58 -8.80
N GLY A 92 3.80 12.45 -8.54
CA GLY A 92 4.85 12.35 -7.51
C GLY A 92 4.31 12.25 -6.08
N ASN A 93 3.02 11.97 -5.91
CA ASN A 93 2.42 11.67 -4.63
C ASN A 93 1.78 10.28 -4.67
N LEU A 94 1.94 9.54 -3.59
CA LEU A 94 1.18 8.35 -3.30
C LEU A 94 0.03 8.74 -2.37
N TYR A 95 -1.18 8.84 -2.93
CA TYR A 95 -2.40 9.06 -2.18
C TYR A 95 -2.86 7.77 -1.54
N PHE A 96 -3.43 7.88 -0.35
CA PHE A 96 -3.94 6.73 0.39
C PHE A 96 -5.21 7.03 1.18
N THR A 97 -5.93 5.96 1.50
CA THR A 97 -6.95 5.95 2.56
C THR A 97 -6.41 5.20 3.77
N ASN A 98 -6.76 5.65 4.98
CA ASN A 98 -6.61 4.84 6.19
C ASN A 98 -8.00 4.58 6.76
N THR A 99 -8.43 3.32 6.72
CA THR A 99 -9.80 2.93 7.07
C THR A 99 -10.04 3.08 8.58
N ALA A 100 -9.06 2.70 9.40
CA ALA A 100 -9.12 2.73 10.85
C ALA A 100 -9.18 4.15 11.43
N LYS A 101 -8.64 5.12 10.68
CA LYS A 101 -8.55 6.53 11.11
C LYS A 101 -9.52 7.44 10.37
N ASP A 102 -10.35 6.88 9.49
CA ASP A 102 -11.30 7.61 8.64
C ASP A 102 -10.65 8.84 7.97
N LEU A 103 -9.50 8.63 7.33
CA LEU A 103 -8.73 9.72 6.72
C LEU A 103 -8.25 9.40 5.31
N HIS A 104 -8.03 10.48 4.57
CA HIS A 104 -7.35 10.48 3.29
C HIS A 104 -6.03 11.23 3.47
N GLY A 105 -4.98 10.77 2.81
CA GLY A 105 -3.68 11.41 2.88
C GLY A 105 -2.85 11.20 1.63
N TYR A 106 -1.62 11.73 1.67
CA TYR A 106 -0.63 11.48 0.64
C TYR A 106 0.78 11.45 1.22
N VAL A 107 1.66 10.75 0.53
CA VAL A 107 3.11 10.72 0.78
C VAL A 107 3.82 11.20 -0.50
N PRO A 108 4.66 12.24 -0.44
CA PRO A 108 5.51 12.61 -1.56
C PRO A 108 6.49 11.47 -1.89
N VAL A 109 6.44 10.97 -3.12
CA VAL A 109 7.27 9.87 -3.60
C VAL A 109 8.02 10.28 -4.86
N GLY A 110 9.35 10.13 -4.85
CA GLY A 110 10.21 10.47 -5.96
C GLY A 110 9.89 9.64 -7.21
N HIS A 111 9.46 10.31 -8.29
CA HIS A 111 9.04 9.66 -9.54
C HIS A 111 10.11 8.72 -10.15
N ALA A 112 11.39 9.03 -9.96
CA ALA A 112 12.49 8.23 -10.50
C ALA A 112 12.85 7.01 -9.63
N THR A 113 12.62 7.08 -8.33
CA THR A 113 13.16 6.11 -7.36
C THR A 113 12.09 5.33 -6.62
N GLY A 114 10.84 5.80 -6.59
CA GLY A 114 9.78 5.24 -5.75
C GLY A 114 10.00 5.45 -4.25
N LYS A 115 11.04 6.21 -3.85
CA LYS A 115 11.34 6.48 -2.44
C LYS A 115 10.52 7.66 -1.94
N SER A 116 10.07 7.59 -0.69
CA SER A 116 9.46 8.72 -0.01
C SER A 116 10.48 9.85 0.14
N SER A 117 10.02 11.08 -0.05
CA SER A 117 10.80 12.29 0.21
C SER A 117 10.34 13.05 1.45
N ALA A 118 9.28 12.61 2.13
CA ALA A 118 8.72 13.26 3.32
C ALA A 118 7.80 12.34 4.15
N GLU A 119 7.41 12.79 5.34
CA GLU A 119 6.35 12.17 6.14
C GLU A 119 4.98 12.30 5.45
N PRO A 120 4.00 11.42 5.79
CA PRO A 120 2.64 11.51 5.30
C PRO A 120 1.95 12.82 5.69
N SER A 121 1.05 13.29 4.83
CA SER A 121 0.21 14.47 5.09
C SER A 121 -1.26 14.10 4.93
N ILE A 122 -2.12 14.65 5.79
CA ILE A 122 -3.58 14.48 5.70
C ILE A 122 -4.11 15.39 4.58
N LEU A 123 -4.99 14.85 3.75
CA LEU A 123 -5.74 15.62 2.76
C LEU A 123 -7.02 16.15 3.41
N GLU A 124 -7.02 17.42 3.78
CA GLU A 124 -8.25 18.08 4.24
C GLU A 124 -9.17 18.35 3.04
N LEU A 125 -10.20 17.52 2.86
CA LEU A 125 -11.28 17.85 1.94
C LEU A 125 -12.21 18.87 2.63
N PRO A 126 -12.61 19.96 1.94
CA PRO A 126 -13.60 20.88 2.47
C PRO A 126 -14.87 20.10 2.81
N ARG A 127 -15.37 20.24 4.03
CA ARG A 127 -16.60 19.55 4.51
C ARG A 127 -17.84 19.82 3.65
N GLU A 128 -17.79 20.84 2.80
CA GLU A 128 -18.87 21.24 1.88
C GLU A 128 -19.02 20.33 0.65
N LEU A 129 -18.08 19.41 0.39
CA LEU A 129 -18.12 18.50 -0.76
C LEU A 129 -18.57 17.08 -0.42
N CYS A 130 -18.85 16.78 0.85
CA CYS A 130 -19.45 15.51 1.27
C CYS A 130 -20.97 15.68 1.39
N LEU A 131 -21.69 15.43 0.28
CA LEU A 131 -23.16 15.33 0.22
C LEU A 131 -23.58 13.85 0.10
#